data_AF-A0A843W840-F1
#
_entry.id   AF-A0A843W840-F1
#
_cell.length_a   1.000
_cell.length_b   1.000
_cell.length_c   1.000
_cell.angle_alpha   90.00
_cell.angle_beta   90.00
_cell.angle_gamma   90.00
#
_symmetry.space_group_name_H-M   'P 1'
#
loop_
_entity.id
_entity.type
_entity.pdbx_description
1 polymer ?
#
loop_
_entity_poly.entity_id
_entity_poly.type
_entity_poly.pdbx_seq_one_letter_code
_entity_poly.pdbx_strand_id
1 'polypeptide(L)'
;MEKGGKSAKKSSSALSVEEFVSRMAPLIDMEKEAEISMSISSSSSSSLDAMQKRGSVILNLKCVDAQTGLMGKTLLEFQSNKGDVLPTHKFGTHDVVILKPNKADSGSGSLGQGVVYRLKDTSITVVFDDIPEDGLNNPLRLEKVANEVTYRRMKEALVQLSKGVQKGPAADLVPILFGEKPPVTSKKVVPFSPFNKNLDHSQRAAISKALLSKDVFLLHGPPGTGKTTTVVEIILQEVKRGSKILACAASNIAVDNIVERLFPFKYVVFLVRAEFCFHNFDNNAVYHGIFLLNILVFWESCPQGSLFKSIKLPYFYQ
;
A
#
# COMPACT_ATOMS: atom_id res chain seq x y z
N MET A 1 -1.12 -17.87 57.76
CA MET A 1 -2.26 -17.30 57.01
C MET A 1 -1.78 -16.02 56.34
N GLU A 2 -1.16 -16.17 55.17
CA GLU A 2 -0.58 -15.06 54.42
C GLU A 2 -1.55 -14.68 53.30
N LYS A 3 -2.04 -13.43 53.35
CA LYS A 3 -3.03 -12.90 52.41
C LYS A 3 -2.33 -12.57 51.09
N GLY A 4 -2.57 -13.38 50.05
CA GLY A 4 -2.15 -13.11 48.69
C GLY A 4 -2.93 -11.92 48.09
N GLY A 5 -2.23 -10.79 47.92
CA GLY A 5 -2.73 -9.62 47.20
C GLY A 5 -2.88 -9.94 45.71
N LYS A 6 -4.11 -9.82 45.19
CA LYS A 6 -4.37 -9.82 43.74
C LYS A 6 -3.82 -8.52 43.15
N SER A 7 -2.73 -8.61 42.41
CA SER A 7 -2.26 -7.52 41.55
C SER A 7 -3.28 -7.31 40.42
N ALA A 8 -4.02 -6.20 40.48
CA ALA A 8 -4.90 -5.77 39.41
C ALA A 8 -4.05 -5.36 38.20
N LYS A 9 -4.20 -6.07 37.07
CA LYS A 9 -3.67 -5.64 35.78
C LYS A 9 -4.22 -4.25 35.47
N LYS A 10 -3.35 -3.23 35.48
CA LYS A 10 -3.63 -1.88 34.96
C LYS A 10 -4.15 -2.03 33.52
N SER A 11 -5.42 -1.72 33.30
CA SER A 11 -5.94 -1.51 31.94
C SER A 11 -5.19 -0.33 31.35
N SER A 12 -4.45 -0.53 30.26
CA SER A 12 -3.94 0.58 29.46
C SER A 12 -5.13 1.45 29.09
N SER A 13 -5.13 2.73 29.48
CA SER A 13 -6.14 3.69 29.06
C SER A 13 -6.23 3.67 27.53
N ALA A 14 -7.45 3.59 27.00
CA ALA A 14 -7.70 3.70 25.57
C ALA A 14 -7.07 5.02 25.06
N LEU A 15 -6.22 4.92 24.04
CA LEU A 15 -5.63 6.08 23.37
C LEU A 15 -6.75 6.86 22.68
N SER A 16 -6.81 8.18 22.84
CA SER A 16 -7.76 8.98 22.06
C SER A 16 -7.31 9.13 20.61
N VAL A 17 -8.24 9.53 19.73
CA VAL A 17 -7.94 9.84 18.33
C VAL A 17 -6.92 10.99 18.24
N GLU A 18 -7.09 12.03 19.06
CA GLU A 18 -6.19 13.19 19.09
C GLU A 18 -4.78 12.80 19.58
N GLU A 19 -4.69 11.97 20.62
CA GLU A 19 -3.42 11.45 21.12
C GLU A 19 -2.70 10.61 20.07
N PHE A 20 -3.43 9.75 19.36
CA PHE A 20 -2.89 8.94 18.27
C PHE A 20 -2.38 9.80 17.12
N VAL A 21 -3.17 10.77 16.66
CA VAL A 21 -2.75 11.68 15.57
C VAL A 21 -1.53 12.49 15.97
N SER A 22 -1.53 13.06 17.19
CA SER A 22 -0.40 13.83 17.74
C SER A 22 0.89 13.00 17.84
N ARG A 23 0.77 11.71 18.16
CA ARG A 23 1.90 10.78 18.21
C ARG A 23 2.37 10.33 16.84
N MET A 24 1.46 10.01 15.92
CA MET A 24 1.79 9.43 14.62
C MET A 24 2.31 10.44 13.60
N ALA A 25 1.79 11.67 13.59
CA ALA A 25 2.22 12.71 12.65
C ALA A 25 3.75 12.98 12.69
N PRO A 26 4.40 13.21 13.85
CA PRO A 26 5.84 13.42 13.90
C PRO A 26 6.65 12.14 13.60
N LEU A 27 6.11 10.94 13.88
CA LEU A 27 6.77 9.69 13.51
C LEU A 27 6.86 9.53 11.98
N ILE A 28 5.79 9.91 11.26
CA ILE A 28 5.77 9.91 9.79
C ILE A 28 6.78 10.92 9.24
N ASP A 29 6.94 12.08 9.88
CA ASP A 29 7.96 13.06 9.49
C ASP A 29 9.37 12.54 9.71
N MET A 30 9.64 11.93 10.87
CA MET A 30 10.96 11.33 11.12
C MET A 30 11.28 10.22 10.12
N GLU A 31 10.32 9.37 9.77
CA GLU A 31 10.51 8.33 8.74
C GLU A 31 10.79 8.97 7.37
N LYS A 32 10.02 10.01 6.99
CA LYS A 32 10.23 10.75 5.74
C LYS A 32 11.64 11.36 5.70
N GLU A 33 12.05 12.05 6.77
CA GLU A 33 13.34 12.69 6.89
C GLU A 33 14.48 11.67 6.88
N ALA A 34 14.30 10.51 7.51
CA ALA A 34 15.26 9.41 7.47
C ALA A 34 15.42 8.87 6.04
N GLU A 35 14.33 8.62 5.31
CA GLU A 35 14.38 8.14 3.92
C GLU A 35 15.03 9.16 2.98
N ILE A 36 14.67 10.45 3.13
CA ILE A 36 15.30 11.54 2.38
C ILE A 36 16.79 11.65 2.72
N SER A 37 17.17 11.57 4.00
CA SER A 37 18.56 11.64 4.43
C SER A 37 19.39 10.46 3.92
N MET A 38 18.81 9.26 3.85
CA MET A 38 19.43 8.09 3.22
C MET A 38 19.62 8.29 1.71
N SER A 39 18.66 8.95 1.05
CA SER A 39 18.76 9.32 -0.37
C SER A 39 19.80 10.43 -0.64
N ILE A 40 19.86 11.46 0.21
CA ILE A 40 20.74 12.63 0.08
C ILE A 40 22.18 12.31 0.47
N SER A 41 22.41 11.60 1.59
CA SER A 41 23.76 11.17 2.01
C SER A 41 24.44 10.30 0.94
N SER A 42 23.63 9.55 0.17
CA SER A 42 24.10 8.82 -1.01
C SER A 42 24.49 9.75 -2.17
N SER A 43 23.92 10.94 -2.27
CA SER A 43 24.11 11.88 -3.41
C SER A 43 25.19 12.95 -3.20
N SER A 44 25.54 13.29 -1.95
CA SER A 44 26.42 14.44 -1.62
C SER A 44 27.89 14.10 -1.36
N SER A 45 28.24 12.82 -1.17
CA SER A 45 29.61 12.41 -0.80
C SER A 45 30.16 11.20 -1.56
N SER A 46 29.37 10.60 -2.46
CA SER A 46 29.74 9.37 -3.15
C SER A 46 29.78 9.58 -4.65
N SER A 47 30.78 8.98 -5.31
CA SER A 47 30.84 8.98 -6.77
C SER A 47 29.60 8.29 -7.35
N LEU A 48 29.17 8.70 -8.54
CA LEU A 48 28.04 8.07 -9.24
C LEU A 48 28.19 6.53 -9.33
N ASP A 49 29.42 6.05 -9.46
CA ASP A 49 29.75 4.62 -9.44
C ASP A 49 29.45 3.94 -8.09
N ALA A 50 29.66 4.63 -6.97
CA ALA A 50 29.31 4.11 -5.64
C ALA A 50 27.79 4.02 -5.47
N MET A 51 27.04 5.01 -5.98
CA MET A 51 25.57 4.97 -5.97
C MET A 51 25.02 3.85 -6.86
N GLN A 52 25.65 3.59 -8.02
CA GLN A 52 25.29 2.47 -8.88
C GLN A 52 25.57 1.13 -8.20
N LYS A 53 26.72 0.97 -7.52
CA LYS A 53 27.02 -0.26 -6.75
C LYS A 53 26.03 -0.52 -5.62
N ARG A 54 25.46 0.54 -5.02
CA ARG A 54 24.39 0.43 -4.00
C ARG A 54 23.03 0.13 -4.61
N GLY A 55 22.88 0.32 -5.93
CA GLY A 55 21.67 0.04 -6.70
C GLY A 55 20.63 1.17 -6.70
N SER A 56 20.97 2.37 -6.22
CA SER A 56 20.06 3.52 -6.17
C SER A 56 20.12 4.39 -7.43
N VAL A 57 21.10 4.15 -8.30
CA VAL A 57 21.29 4.87 -9.57
C VAL A 57 21.61 3.89 -10.68
N ILE A 58 21.08 4.13 -11.87
CA ILE A 58 21.47 3.41 -13.09
C ILE A 58 22.07 4.44 -14.06
N LEU A 59 23.34 4.25 -14.43
CA LEU A 59 24.10 5.14 -15.31
C LEU A 59 24.10 4.64 -16.74
N ASN A 60 24.45 5.54 -17.67
CA ASN A 60 24.67 5.27 -19.09
C ASN A 60 23.45 4.62 -19.76
N LEU A 61 22.27 5.15 -19.51
CA LEU A 61 21.04 4.74 -20.18
C LEU A 61 20.87 5.46 -21.51
N LYS A 62 20.19 4.81 -22.46
CA LYS A 62 19.61 5.42 -23.66
C LYS A 62 18.09 5.27 -23.63
N CYS A 63 17.38 6.28 -24.08
CA CYS A 63 15.95 6.15 -24.40
C CYS A 63 15.84 5.37 -25.72
N VAL A 64 15.10 4.26 -25.72
CA VAL A 64 14.92 3.40 -26.92
C VAL A 64 13.51 3.45 -27.47
N ASP A 65 12.55 3.84 -26.64
CA ASP A 65 11.15 3.95 -27.04
C ASP A 65 10.46 5.04 -26.22
N ALA A 66 9.53 5.74 -26.85
CA ALA A 66 8.72 6.79 -26.27
C ALA A 66 7.28 6.64 -26.74
N GLN A 67 6.38 6.35 -25.81
CA GLN A 67 4.96 6.12 -26.10
C GLN A 67 4.08 7.09 -25.31
N THR A 68 3.05 7.63 -25.94
CA THR A 68 2.01 8.36 -25.23
C THR A 68 1.11 7.38 -24.49
N GLY A 69 1.10 7.48 -23.16
CA GLY A 69 0.23 6.73 -22.28
C GLY A 69 -1.16 7.34 -22.10
N LEU A 70 -1.96 6.68 -21.26
CA LEU A 70 -3.26 7.20 -20.85
C LEU A 70 -3.10 8.52 -20.07
N MET A 71 -4.05 9.44 -20.27
CA MET A 71 -4.12 10.74 -19.60
C MET A 71 -2.98 11.72 -19.94
N GLY A 72 -2.39 11.60 -21.13
CA GLY A 72 -1.37 12.54 -21.61
C GLY A 72 0.02 12.32 -20.98
N LYS A 73 0.19 11.25 -20.20
CA LYS A 73 1.48 10.87 -19.65
C LYS A 73 2.37 10.26 -20.73
N THR A 74 3.67 10.38 -20.59
CA THR A 74 4.65 9.80 -21.52
C THR A 74 5.36 8.61 -20.88
N LEU A 75 5.37 7.47 -21.56
CA LEU A 75 6.14 6.28 -21.17
C LEU A 75 7.45 6.28 -21.95
N LEU A 76 8.57 6.30 -21.24
CA LEU A 76 9.89 6.18 -21.83
C LEU A 76 10.53 4.84 -21.43
N GLU A 77 10.99 4.06 -22.40
CA GLU A 77 11.77 2.84 -22.17
C GLU A 77 13.26 3.14 -22.28
N PHE A 78 14.01 2.78 -21.24
CA PHE A 78 15.45 2.97 -21.18
C PHE A 78 16.19 1.63 -21.17
N GLN A 79 17.32 1.59 -21.87
CA GLN A 79 18.24 0.45 -21.89
C GLN A 79 19.66 0.89 -21.57
N SER A 80 20.50 -0.04 -21.13
CA SER A 80 21.93 0.20 -20.91
C SER A 80 22.66 0.46 -22.23
N ASN A 81 23.59 1.42 -22.23
CA ASN A 81 24.52 1.65 -23.34
C ASN A 81 25.76 0.73 -23.29
N LYS A 82 25.98 0.04 -22.17
CA LYS A 82 27.20 -0.75 -21.93
C LYS A 82 27.01 -2.27 -22.08
N GLY A 83 25.78 -2.73 -22.32
CA GLY A 83 25.47 -4.14 -22.48
C GLY A 83 23.97 -4.38 -22.62
N ASP A 84 23.60 -5.64 -22.85
CA ASP A 84 22.21 -6.02 -23.14
C ASP A 84 21.32 -6.09 -21.88
N VAL A 85 21.92 -6.10 -20.69
CA VAL A 85 21.25 -6.22 -19.39
C VAL A 85 21.49 -4.96 -18.56
N LEU A 86 20.48 -4.56 -17.78
CA LEU A 86 20.62 -3.49 -16.79
C LEU A 86 21.62 -3.90 -15.70
N PRO A 87 22.44 -2.95 -15.19
CA PRO A 87 23.32 -3.23 -14.07
C PRO A 87 22.50 -3.57 -12.82
N THR A 88 23.09 -4.33 -11.89
CA THR A 88 22.46 -4.69 -10.62
C THR A 88 21.91 -3.45 -9.90
N HIS A 89 20.63 -3.49 -9.55
CA HIS A 89 19.93 -2.32 -9.04
C HIS A 89 18.86 -2.67 -8.00
N LYS A 90 18.40 -1.68 -7.24
CA LYS A 90 17.31 -1.80 -6.24
C LYS A 90 16.02 -1.08 -6.66
N PHE A 91 15.87 -0.84 -7.96
CA PHE A 91 14.65 -0.29 -8.54
C PHE A 91 13.58 -1.37 -8.54
N GLY A 92 12.36 -0.98 -8.18
CA GLY A 92 11.15 -1.77 -8.30
C GLY A 92 10.07 -0.99 -9.04
N THR A 93 9.04 -1.68 -9.49
CA THR A 93 7.84 -1.03 -10.02
C THR A 93 7.27 -0.05 -8.99
N HIS A 94 6.86 1.12 -9.46
CA HIS A 94 6.33 2.26 -8.71
C HIS A 94 7.33 3.09 -7.90
N ASP A 95 8.64 2.78 -7.99
CA ASP A 95 9.64 3.69 -7.44
C ASP A 95 9.56 5.04 -8.16
N VAL A 96 9.70 6.11 -7.37
CA VAL A 96 9.81 7.46 -7.89
C VAL A 96 11.26 7.71 -8.27
N VAL A 97 11.48 8.21 -9.48
CA VAL A 97 12.81 8.39 -10.06
C VAL A 97 12.94 9.77 -10.67
N ILE A 98 14.15 10.29 -10.67
CA ILE A 98 14.53 11.50 -11.39
C ILE A 98 15.39 11.11 -12.58
N LEU A 99 15.05 11.65 -13.75
CA LEU A 99 15.83 11.55 -14.96
C LEU A 99 16.81 12.72 -15.05
N LYS A 100 18.09 12.41 -15.28
CA LYS A 100 19.14 13.41 -15.51
C LYS A 100 20.04 13.00 -16.67
N PRO A 101 20.74 13.95 -17.32
CA PRO A 101 21.85 13.61 -18.19
C PRO A 101 22.95 12.91 -17.38
N ASN A 102 23.59 11.90 -17.97
CA ASN A 102 24.50 10.98 -17.27
C ASN A 102 25.68 11.68 -16.60
N LYS A 103 26.22 12.73 -17.22
CA LYS A 103 27.37 13.52 -16.73
C LYS A 103 26.97 14.81 -16.00
N ALA A 104 25.69 15.03 -15.76
CA ALA A 104 25.25 16.28 -15.13
C ALA A 104 25.65 16.29 -13.64
N ASP A 105 26.10 17.44 -13.12
CA ASP A 105 26.48 17.56 -11.72
C ASP A 105 25.28 17.28 -10.80
N SER A 106 25.52 16.91 -9.54
CA SER A 106 24.42 16.61 -8.60
C SER A 106 23.42 17.76 -8.43
N GLY A 107 23.85 19.01 -8.67
CA GLY A 107 23.01 20.23 -8.64
C GLY A 107 22.43 20.69 -9.99
N SER A 108 22.69 19.98 -11.10
CA SER A 108 22.05 20.30 -12.38
C SER A 108 20.56 20.00 -12.35
N GLY A 109 19.75 20.80 -13.07
CA GLY A 109 18.32 20.58 -13.21
C GLY A 109 17.99 19.17 -13.74
N SER A 110 16.96 18.55 -13.18
CA SER A 110 16.44 17.28 -13.70
C SER A 110 15.72 17.48 -15.02
N LEU A 111 15.79 16.48 -15.90
CA LEU A 111 14.96 16.44 -17.12
C LEU A 111 13.50 16.18 -16.75
N GLY A 112 13.25 15.39 -15.71
CA GLY A 112 11.89 15.15 -15.23
C GLY A 112 11.87 14.18 -14.05
N GLN A 113 10.73 14.16 -13.36
CA GLN A 113 10.43 13.17 -12.32
C GLN A 113 9.37 12.21 -12.86
N GLY A 114 9.58 10.92 -12.64
CA GLY A 114 8.71 9.87 -13.15
C GLY A 114 8.55 8.72 -12.17
N VAL A 115 7.70 7.78 -12.54
CA VAL A 115 7.38 6.58 -11.76
C VAL A 115 7.71 5.35 -12.59
N VAL A 116 8.48 4.41 -12.03
CA VAL A 116 8.82 3.15 -12.72
C VAL A 116 7.54 2.37 -13.00
N TYR A 117 7.22 2.15 -14.27
CA TYR A 117 6.05 1.38 -14.69
C TYR A 117 6.36 -0.10 -14.79
N ARG A 118 7.48 -0.42 -15.44
CA ARG A 118 7.86 -1.78 -15.79
C ARG A 118 9.37 -1.94 -15.69
N LEU A 119 9.79 -3.10 -15.22
CA LEU A 119 11.18 -3.48 -15.10
C LEU A 119 11.37 -4.85 -15.75
N LYS A 120 12.31 -4.93 -16.68
CA LYS A 120 12.80 -6.16 -17.31
C LYS A 120 14.30 -6.25 -17.04
N ASP A 121 14.89 -7.41 -17.28
CA ASP A 121 16.35 -7.57 -17.16
C ASP A 121 17.10 -6.63 -18.10
N THR A 122 16.54 -6.34 -19.28
CA THR A 122 17.19 -5.54 -20.33
C THR A 122 16.76 -4.07 -20.36
N SER A 123 15.63 -3.72 -19.74
CA SER A 123 15.06 -2.38 -19.86
C SER A 123 14.22 -1.95 -18.66
N ILE A 124 14.15 -0.64 -18.46
CA ILE A 124 13.33 0.01 -17.44
C ILE A 124 12.41 1.03 -18.10
N THR A 125 11.10 0.90 -17.88
CA THR A 125 10.09 1.82 -18.41
C THR A 125 9.61 2.74 -17.30
N VAL A 126 9.64 4.05 -17.53
CA VAL A 126 9.25 5.08 -16.56
C VAL A 126 8.15 5.95 -17.17
N VAL A 127 7.11 6.22 -16.38
CA VAL A 127 6.04 7.16 -16.76
C VAL A 127 6.37 8.55 -16.23
N PHE A 128 6.32 9.55 -17.10
CA PHE A 128 6.47 10.96 -16.78
C PHE A 128 5.16 11.71 -17.04
N ASP A 129 4.87 12.71 -16.20
CA ASP A 129 3.71 13.60 -16.42
C ASP A 129 4.02 14.62 -17.51
N ASP A 130 5.19 15.29 -17.42
CA ASP A 130 5.75 16.17 -18.43
C ASP A 130 7.24 15.89 -18.57
N ILE A 131 7.75 15.76 -19.80
CA ILE A 131 9.19 15.60 -20.06
C ILE A 131 9.60 16.43 -21.27
N PRO A 132 10.69 17.21 -21.20
CA PRO A 132 11.22 17.88 -22.37
C PRO A 132 11.77 16.84 -23.36
N GLU A 133 11.37 16.95 -24.63
CA GLU A 133 11.94 16.12 -25.72
C GLU A 133 13.45 16.41 -25.88
N ASP A 134 13.87 17.63 -25.56
CA ASP A 134 15.26 18.06 -25.58
C ASP A 134 16.09 17.38 -24.47
N GLY A 135 17.18 16.71 -24.88
CA GLY A 135 18.15 16.10 -23.97
C GLY A 135 18.07 14.58 -23.85
N LEU A 136 17.02 13.94 -24.39
CA LEU A 136 16.86 12.47 -24.39
C LEU A 136 17.86 11.73 -25.29
N ASN A 137 18.47 12.43 -26.26
CA ASN A 137 19.45 11.87 -27.19
C ASN A 137 20.84 11.67 -26.58
N ASN A 138 21.11 12.25 -25.41
CA ASN A 138 22.37 12.08 -24.71
C ASN A 138 22.32 10.86 -23.78
N PRO A 139 23.46 10.29 -23.35
CA PRO A 139 23.45 9.30 -22.28
C PRO A 139 22.75 9.86 -21.03
N LEU A 140 21.83 9.08 -20.47
CA LEU A 140 20.98 9.45 -19.33
C LEU A 140 21.36 8.64 -18.09
N ARG A 141 20.84 9.07 -16.95
CA ARG A 141 20.82 8.29 -15.71
C ARG A 141 19.49 8.45 -14.99
N LEU A 142 19.11 7.39 -14.28
CA LEU A 142 17.96 7.38 -13.37
C LEU A 142 18.47 7.36 -11.94
N GLU A 143 17.99 8.28 -11.12
CA GLU A 143 18.25 8.36 -9.68
C GLU A 143 16.96 8.03 -8.93
N LYS A 144 16.97 7.01 -8.07
CA LYS A 144 15.84 6.69 -7.20
C LYS A 144 15.70 7.77 -6.13
N VAL A 145 14.48 8.25 -5.92
CA VAL A 145 14.16 9.25 -4.90
C VAL A 145 13.06 8.76 -3.96
N ALA A 146 13.01 9.37 -2.78
CA ALA A 146 11.99 9.08 -1.78
C ALA A 146 10.59 9.39 -2.34
N ASN A 147 9.63 8.50 -2.09
CA ASN A 147 8.25 8.69 -2.53
C ASN A 147 7.50 9.61 -1.56
N GLU A 148 7.59 10.92 -1.77
CA GLU A 148 6.90 11.90 -0.92
C GLU A 148 5.36 11.77 -0.95
N VAL A 149 4.81 11.19 -2.02
CA VAL A 149 3.35 11.04 -2.19
C VAL A 149 2.78 10.14 -1.10
N THR A 150 3.50 9.09 -0.72
CA THR A 150 3.09 8.15 0.34
C THR A 150 2.97 8.87 1.68
N TYR A 151 4.01 9.60 2.08
CA TYR A 151 4.03 10.36 3.34
C TYR A 151 2.95 11.44 3.36
N ARG A 152 2.75 12.15 2.24
CA ARG A 152 1.68 13.13 2.10
C ARG A 152 0.30 12.49 2.30
N ARG A 153 0.02 11.36 1.65
CA ARG A 153 -1.26 10.63 1.78
C ARG A 153 -1.50 10.14 3.20
N MET A 154 -0.46 9.60 3.87
CA MET A 154 -0.59 9.18 5.28
C MET A 154 -0.92 10.36 6.18
N LYS A 155 -0.28 11.52 5.99
CA LYS A 155 -0.60 12.74 6.73
C LYS A 155 -2.01 13.26 6.44
N GLU A 156 -2.41 13.28 5.18
CA GLU A 156 -3.78 13.67 4.80
C GLU A 156 -4.82 12.77 5.47
N ALA A 157 -4.56 11.46 5.56
CA ALA A 157 -5.43 10.52 6.26
C ALA A 157 -5.51 10.81 7.77
N LEU A 158 -4.39 11.13 8.43
CA LEU A 158 -4.39 11.56 9.84
C LEU A 158 -5.15 12.87 10.06
N VAL A 159 -5.01 13.84 9.15
CA VAL A 159 -5.76 15.11 9.20
C VAL A 159 -7.25 14.89 8.97
N GLN A 160 -7.63 13.96 8.11
CA GLN A 160 -9.03 13.59 7.93
C GLN A 160 -9.59 12.91 9.18
N LEU A 161 -8.80 12.02 9.80
CA LEU A 161 -9.17 11.35 11.05
C LEU A 161 -9.35 12.35 12.20
N SER A 162 -8.47 13.34 12.34
CA SER A 162 -8.54 14.35 13.42
C SER A 162 -9.71 15.32 13.30
N LYS A 163 -10.25 15.52 12.08
CA LYS A 163 -11.48 16.30 11.88
C LYS A 163 -12.74 15.58 12.37
N GLY A 164 -12.61 14.31 12.74
CA GLY A 164 -13.70 13.45 13.16
C GLY A 164 -14.51 12.89 11.98
N VAL A 165 -14.88 11.62 12.10
CA VAL A 165 -15.72 10.93 11.11
C VAL A 165 -17.18 11.04 11.55
N GLN A 166 -17.88 12.06 11.03
CA GLN A 166 -19.25 12.37 11.49
C GLN A 166 -20.35 11.65 10.71
N LYS A 167 -20.03 11.03 9.56
CA LYS A 167 -21.03 10.37 8.69
C LYS A 167 -20.46 9.11 8.05
N GLY A 168 -21.36 8.15 7.83
CA GLY A 168 -21.07 6.90 7.13
C GLY A 168 -20.56 5.78 8.03
N PRO A 169 -20.31 4.59 7.47
CA PRO A 169 -19.97 3.37 8.22
C PRO A 169 -18.71 3.51 9.10
N ALA A 170 -17.80 4.42 8.73
CA ALA A 170 -16.58 4.65 9.50
C ALA A 170 -16.82 5.39 10.83
N ALA A 171 -17.96 6.06 11.01
CA ALA A 171 -18.31 6.75 12.26
C ALA A 171 -18.48 5.78 13.45
N ASP A 172 -18.97 4.56 13.18
CA ASP A 172 -19.12 3.52 14.21
C ASP A 172 -17.83 2.71 14.40
N LEU A 173 -17.00 2.60 13.36
CA LEU A 173 -15.76 1.82 13.40
C LEU A 173 -14.66 2.52 14.21
N VAL A 174 -14.51 3.85 14.11
CA VAL A 174 -13.45 4.59 14.81
C VAL A 174 -13.48 4.36 16.33
N PRO A 175 -14.61 4.57 17.04
CA PRO A 175 -14.69 4.28 18.48
C PRO A 175 -14.32 2.82 18.84
N ILE A 176 -14.61 1.87 17.95
CA ILE A 176 -14.26 0.46 18.16
C ILE A 176 -12.75 0.24 18.03
N LEU A 177 -12.12 0.82 17.01
CA LEU A 177 -10.66 0.71 16.79
C LEU A 177 -9.84 1.36 17.90
N PHE A 178 -10.38 2.43 18.51
CA PHE A 178 -9.76 3.10 19.66
C PHE A 178 -10.19 2.52 21.02
N GLY A 179 -11.00 1.45 21.03
CA GLY A 179 -11.37 0.74 22.26
C GLY A 179 -12.42 1.45 23.13
N GLU A 180 -13.07 2.50 22.62
CA GLU A 180 -14.17 3.20 23.29
C GLU A 180 -15.47 2.39 23.27
N LYS A 181 -15.64 1.53 22.25
CA LYS A 181 -16.79 0.63 22.10
C LYS A 181 -16.33 -0.80 21.80
N PRO A 182 -17.01 -1.84 22.32
CA PRO A 182 -16.71 -3.22 21.96
C PRO A 182 -17.24 -3.54 20.54
N PRO A 183 -16.56 -4.43 19.79
CA PRO A 183 -17.04 -4.88 18.48
C PRO A 183 -18.30 -5.74 18.60
N VAL A 184 -19.20 -5.58 17.65
CA VAL A 184 -20.48 -6.28 17.58
C VAL A 184 -20.40 -7.47 16.64
N THR A 185 -20.93 -8.59 17.11
CA THR A 185 -21.13 -9.80 16.32
C THR A 185 -22.62 -10.12 16.22
N SER A 186 -23.04 -10.59 15.06
CA SER A 186 -24.38 -11.11 14.85
C SER A 186 -24.54 -12.44 15.58
N LYS A 187 -25.67 -12.64 16.27
CA LYS A 187 -26.06 -13.94 16.82
C LYS A 187 -26.76 -14.84 15.80
N LYS A 188 -27.15 -14.29 14.64
CA LYS A 188 -27.82 -15.07 13.59
C LYS A 188 -26.78 -15.91 12.89
N VAL A 189 -26.89 -17.23 13.00
CA VAL A 189 -26.08 -18.17 12.21
C VAL A 189 -26.27 -17.82 10.73
N VAL A 190 -25.18 -17.52 10.02
CA VAL A 190 -25.25 -17.27 8.58
C VAL A 190 -24.71 -18.51 7.87
N PRO A 191 -25.58 -19.39 7.34
CA PRO A 191 -25.12 -20.51 6.55
C PRO A 191 -24.41 -19.97 5.31
N PHE A 192 -23.27 -20.57 4.97
CA PHE A 192 -22.55 -20.27 3.75
C PHE A 192 -22.16 -21.57 3.05
N SER A 193 -22.18 -21.55 1.73
CA SER A 193 -21.68 -22.63 0.89
C SER A 193 -20.34 -22.19 0.34
N PRO A 194 -19.22 -22.81 0.77
CA PRO A 194 -17.89 -22.45 0.29
C PRO A 194 -17.79 -22.55 -1.22
N PHE A 195 -17.11 -21.59 -1.85
CA PHE A 195 -16.69 -21.69 -3.25
C PHE A 195 -15.52 -22.67 -3.36
N ASN A 196 -14.55 -22.58 -2.44
CA ASN A 196 -13.49 -23.57 -2.32
C ASN A 196 -13.95 -24.77 -1.47
N LYS A 197 -14.04 -25.95 -2.09
CA LYS A 197 -14.43 -27.20 -1.39
C LYS A 197 -13.33 -27.77 -0.49
N ASN A 198 -12.08 -27.35 -0.68
CA ASN A 198 -10.91 -27.88 0.01
C ASN A 198 -10.51 -27.07 1.26
N LEU A 199 -11.44 -26.32 1.85
CA LEU A 199 -11.18 -25.58 3.09
C LEU A 199 -11.12 -26.52 4.28
N ASP A 200 -10.12 -26.33 5.14
CA ASP A 200 -10.02 -27.05 6.40
C ASP A 200 -11.01 -26.50 7.46
N HIS A 201 -11.10 -27.18 8.61
CA HIS A 201 -12.01 -26.80 9.68
C HIS A 201 -11.72 -25.40 10.25
N SER A 202 -10.44 -25.04 10.41
CA SER A 202 -10.01 -23.75 10.96
C SER A 202 -10.36 -22.58 10.02
N GLN A 203 -10.19 -22.79 8.72
CA GLN A 203 -10.54 -21.81 7.69
C GLN A 203 -12.05 -21.61 7.64
N ARG A 204 -12.85 -22.69 7.65
CA ARG A 204 -14.32 -22.61 7.69
C ARG A 204 -14.82 -21.88 8.93
N ALA A 205 -14.24 -22.17 10.09
CA ALA A 205 -14.57 -21.49 11.34
C ALA A 205 -14.21 -20.00 11.28
N ALA A 206 -13.06 -19.64 10.70
CA ALA A 206 -12.67 -18.25 10.50
C ALA A 206 -13.62 -17.50 9.55
N ILE A 207 -13.99 -18.11 8.41
CA ILE A 207 -14.97 -17.54 7.47
C ILE A 207 -16.32 -17.35 8.17
N SER A 208 -16.81 -18.36 8.88
CA SER A 208 -18.07 -18.24 9.62
C SER A 208 -18.05 -17.08 10.63
N LYS A 209 -16.94 -16.87 11.34
CA LYS A 209 -16.80 -15.76 12.27
C LYS A 209 -16.72 -14.41 11.55
N ALA A 210 -15.99 -14.33 10.45
CA ALA A 210 -15.90 -13.12 9.63
C ALA A 210 -17.29 -12.68 9.14
N LEU A 211 -18.07 -13.63 8.63
CA LEU A 211 -19.44 -13.38 8.13
C LEU A 211 -20.45 -13.03 9.23
N LEU A 212 -20.09 -13.19 10.50
CA LEU A 212 -20.88 -12.79 11.68
C LEU A 212 -20.42 -11.45 12.26
N SER A 213 -19.19 -11.03 12.01
CA SER A 213 -18.67 -9.74 12.45
C SER A 213 -19.32 -8.60 11.70
N LYS A 214 -19.83 -7.59 12.42
CA LYS A 214 -20.42 -6.39 11.80
C LYS A 214 -19.40 -5.28 11.61
N ASP A 215 -18.49 -5.12 12.58
CA ASP A 215 -17.58 -3.96 12.60
C ASP A 215 -16.16 -4.34 12.19
N VAL A 216 -15.55 -5.31 12.88
CA VAL A 216 -14.16 -5.72 12.63
C VAL A 216 -13.97 -7.21 12.85
N PHE A 217 -13.12 -7.82 12.02
CA PHE A 217 -12.65 -9.19 12.19
C PHE A 217 -11.13 -9.22 12.03
N LEU A 218 -10.44 -9.98 12.89
CA LEU A 218 -9.00 -10.15 12.77
C LEU A 218 -8.70 -11.60 12.37
N LEU A 219 -8.18 -11.77 11.16
CA LEU A 219 -7.72 -13.07 10.68
C LEU A 219 -6.22 -13.21 10.92
N HIS A 220 -5.85 -14.10 11.83
CA HIS A 220 -4.45 -14.48 12.04
C HIS A 220 -4.22 -15.90 11.52
N GLY A 221 -3.10 -16.09 10.82
CA GLY A 221 -2.62 -17.41 10.40
C GLY A 221 -1.10 -17.44 10.26
N PRO A 222 -0.41 -18.47 10.77
CA PRO A 222 1.02 -18.69 10.49
C PRO A 222 1.34 -18.78 8.99
N PRO A 223 2.63 -18.72 8.58
CA PRO A 223 3.02 -18.96 7.20
C PRO A 223 2.50 -20.32 6.69
N GLY A 224 2.01 -20.38 5.45
CA GLY A 224 1.52 -21.62 4.83
C GLY A 224 0.09 -22.06 5.20
N THR A 225 -0.59 -21.43 6.16
CA THR A 225 -1.93 -21.88 6.62
C THR A 225 -3.11 -21.45 5.73
N GLY A 226 -2.83 -21.00 4.50
CA GLY A 226 -3.88 -20.63 3.56
C GLY A 226 -4.65 -19.35 3.90
N LYS A 227 -4.06 -18.39 4.64
CA LYS A 227 -4.68 -17.08 4.95
C LYS A 227 -5.32 -16.43 3.72
N THR A 228 -4.58 -16.34 2.62
CA THR A 228 -5.06 -15.73 1.37
C THR A 228 -6.27 -16.48 0.81
N THR A 229 -6.27 -17.82 0.90
CA THR A 229 -7.43 -18.65 0.52
C THR A 229 -8.65 -18.31 1.37
N THR A 230 -8.49 -18.15 2.69
CA THR A 230 -9.56 -17.75 3.61
C THR A 230 -10.07 -16.33 3.29
N VAL A 231 -9.19 -15.37 3.03
CA VAL A 231 -9.56 -13.99 2.67
C VAL A 231 -10.35 -13.96 1.37
N VAL A 232 -9.88 -14.66 0.34
CA VAL A 232 -10.57 -14.76 -0.96
C VAL A 232 -11.96 -15.34 -0.77
N GLU A 233 -12.09 -16.41 0.01
CA GLU A 233 -13.39 -17.00 0.30
C GLU A 233 -14.34 -16.02 1.01
N ILE A 234 -13.85 -15.25 2.00
CA ILE A 234 -14.66 -14.22 2.68
C ILE A 234 -15.15 -13.17 1.67
N ILE A 235 -14.26 -12.69 0.79
CA ILE A 235 -14.62 -11.74 -0.28
C ILE A 235 -15.72 -12.33 -1.16
N LEU A 236 -15.57 -13.56 -1.63
CA LEU A 236 -16.56 -14.20 -2.50
C LEU A 236 -17.92 -14.37 -1.79
N GLN A 237 -17.93 -14.73 -0.51
CA GLN A 237 -19.17 -14.85 0.27
C GLN A 237 -19.86 -13.50 0.44
N GLU A 238 -19.12 -12.42 0.67
CA GLU A 238 -19.69 -11.08 0.82
C GLU A 238 -20.17 -10.50 -0.52
N VAL A 239 -19.43 -10.70 -1.61
CA VAL A 239 -19.90 -10.32 -2.96
C VAL A 239 -21.18 -11.08 -3.31
N LYS A 240 -21.27 -12.37 -2.99
CA LYS A 240 -22.48 -13.18 -3.19
C LYS A 240 -23.69 -12.64 -2.41
N ARG A 241 -23.46 -11.94 -1.30
CA ARG A 241 -24.50 -11.28 -0.50
C ARG A 241 -24.90 -9.90 -1.04
N GLY A 242 -24.27 -9.44 -2.12
CA GLY A 242 -24.52 -8.13 -2.71
C GLY A 242 -23.66 -7.01 -2.15
N SER A 243 -22.67 -7.32 -1.30
CA SER A 243 -21.77 -6.34 -0.72
C SER A 243 -20.79 -5.81 -1.75
N LYS A 244 -20.51 -4.50 -1.70
CA LYS A 244 -19.41 -3.87 -2.45
C LYS A 244 -18.14 -3.96 -1.61
N ILE A 245 -17.05 -4.40 -2.24
CA ILE A 245 -15.80 -4.75 -1.56
C ILE A 245 -14.67 -3.84 -2.04
N LEU A 246 -14.07 -3.11 -1.10
CA LEU A 246 -12.74 -2.52 -1.24
C LEU A 246 -11.74 -3.48 -0.59
N ALA A 247 -10.82 -4.05 -1.34
CA ALA A 247 -9.77 -4.91 -0.78
C ALA A 247 -8.43 -4.19 -0.84
N CYS A 248 -7.73 -4.12 0.29
CA CYS A 248 -6.46 -3.42 0.40
C CYS A 248 -5.31 -4.33 0.85
N ALA A 249 -4.11 -4.10 0.31
CA ALA A 249 -2.89 -4.78 0.78
C ALA A 249 -1.67 -3.85 0.76
N ALA A 250 -0.65 -4.21 1.55
CA ALA A 250 0.57 -3.41 1.73
C ALA A 250 1.54 -3.46 0.53
N SER A 251 1.49 -4.52 -0.28
CA SER A 251 2.35 -4.70 -1.45
C SER A 251 1.54 -5.06 -2.69
N ASN A 252 2.05 -4.68 -3.87
CA ASN A 252 1.44 -5.07 -5.14
C ASN A 252 1.38 -6.58 -5.30
N ILE A 253 2.45 -7.29 -4.92
CA ILE A 253 2.48 -8.75 -4.96
C ILE A 253 1.31 -9.35 -4.16
N ALA A 254 0.97 -8.78 -3.01
CA ALA A 254 -0.18 -9.23 -2.23
C ALA A 254 -1.52 -8.90 -2.91
N VAL A 255 -1.63 -7.74 -3.58
CA VAL A 255 -2.80 -7.38 -4.40
C VAL A 255 -2.96 -8.37 -5.55
N ASP A 256 -1.92 -8.60 -6.34
CA ASP A 256 -1.92 -9.50 -7.50
C ASP A 256 -2.30 -10.93 -7.09
N ASN A 257 -1.77 -11.40 -5.96
CA ASN A 257 -2.13 -12.69 -5.37
C ASN A 257 -3.64 -12.83 -5.05
N ILE A 258 -4.30 -11.74 -4.66
CA ILE A 258 -5.73 -11.72 -4.40
C ILE A 258 -6.49 -11.65 -5.73
N VAL A 259 -6.06 -10.79 -6.67
CA VAL A 259 -6.65 -10.66 -8.02
C VAL A 259 -6.66 -12.01 -8.72
N GLU A 260 -5.51 -12.69 -8.79
CA GLU A 260 -5.35 -13.97 -9.49
C GLU A 260 -6.32 -15.03 -8.97
N ARG A 261 -6.54 -15.07 -7.65
CA ARG A 261 -7.45 -16.02 -7.01
C ARG A 261 -8.93 -15.64 -7.19
N LEU A 262 -9.25 -14.37 -7.39
CA LEU A 262 -10.60 -13.88 -7.65
C LEU A 262 -10.98 -13.96 -9.14
N PHE A 263 -10.00 -13.92 -10.04
CA PHE A 263 -10.19 -13.89 -11.49
C PHE A 263 -11.14 -14.97 -12.04
N PRO A 264 -11.08 -16.24 -11.59
CA PRO A 264 -11.98 -17.29 -12.08
C PRO A 264 -13.46 -17.02 -11.81
N PHE A 265 -13.78 -16.18 -10.82
CA PHE A 265 -15.14 -15.94 -10.37
C PHE A 265 -15.82 -14.72 -11.02
N LYS A 266 -15.09 -13.96 -11.86
CA LYS A 266 -15.60 -12.82 -12.65
C LYS A 266 -16.32 -11.73 -11.83
N TYR A 267 -15.93 -11.54 -10.57
CA TYR A 267 -16.49 -10.49 -9.72
C TYR A 267 -15.68 -9.19 -9.85
N VAL A 268 -16.39 -8.05 -9.90
CA VAL A 268 -15.77 -6.72 -9.88
C VAL A 268 -15.45 -6.37 -8.43
N VAL A 269 -14.17 -6.45 -8.05
CA VAL A 269 -13.66 -6.06 -6.74
C VAL A 269 -12.73 -4.87 -6.92
N PHE A 270 -12.93 -3.79 -6.16
CA PHE A 270 -12.02 -2.66 -6.16
C PHE A 270 -10.82 -3.01 -5.27
N LEU A 271 -9.64 -3.11 -5.87
CA LEU A 271 -8.40 -3.47 -5.18
C LEU A 271 -7.47 -2.27 -5.15
N VAL A 272 -7.02 -1.88 -3.95
CA VAL A 272 -6.16 -0.71 -3.74
C VAL A 272 -4.95 -1.09 -2.91
N ARG A 273 -3.76 -0.61 -3.29
CA ARG A 273 -2.59 -0.69 -2.41
C ARG A 273 -2.71 0.35 -1.29
N ALA A 274 -2.56 -0.10 -0.04
CA ALA A 274 -2.43 0.77 1.13
C ALA A 274 -1.04 0.55 1.73
N GLU A 275 -0.12 1.47 1.51
CA GLU A 275 1.21 1.38 2.13
C GLU A 275 1.11 1.66 3.64
N PHE A 276 1.61 0.73 4.44
CA PHE A 276 1.81 0.89 5.88
C PHE A 276 3.31 0.85 6.14
N CYS A 277 3.91 1.95 6.62
CA CYS A 277 5.25 1.91 7.18
C CYS A 277 5.20 1.36 8.60
N PHE A 278 5.79 0.17 8.80
CA PHE A 278 6.26 -0.28 10.11
C PHE A 278 7.77 -0.42 10.00
N HIS A 279 8.53 0.47 10.63
CA HIS A 279 9.94 0.25 10.92
C HIS A 279 10.17 0.29 12.45
N ASN A 280 10.89 -0.74 12.90
CA ASN A 280 11.40 -1.03 14.24
C ASN A 280 11.08 -0.06 15.39
N PHE A 281 10.17 -0.49 16.26
CA PHE A 281 10.19 -0.11 17.68
C PHE A 281 10.42 -1.37 18.52
N ASP A 282 11.63 -1.44 19.10
CA ASP A 282 12.10 -2.31 20.19
C ASP A 282 12.09 -3.86 20.04
N ASN A 283 13.24 -4.44 20.41
CA ASN A 283 13.69 -5.83 20.30
C ASN A 283 12.94 -6.86 21.18
N ASN A 284 11.61 -6.78 21.30
CA ASN A 284 10.84 -7.84 21.97
C ASN A 284 9.45 -8.11 21.40
N ALA A 285 9.11 -7.55 20.24
CA ALA A 285 7.87 -7.87 19.55
C ALA A 285 8.13 -8.87 18.42
N VAL A 286 7.67 -10.11 18.61
CA VAL A 286 7.53 -11.09 17.52
C VAL A 286 6.54 -10.50 16.50
N TYR A 287 7.04 -10.09 15.33
CA TYR A 287 6.21 -9.57 14.24
C TYR A 287 5.31 -10.68 13.68
N HIS A 288 4.08 -10.72 14.16
CA HIS A 288 3.00 -11.50 13.55
C HIS A 288 2.30 -10.63 12.52
N GLY A 289 2.23 -11.11 11.26
CA GLY A 289 1.51 -10.43 10.20
C GLY A 289 0.05 -10.20 10.58
N ILE A 290 -0.27 -8.97 10.97
CA ILE A 290 -1.63 -8.51 11.24
C ILE A 290 -2.23 -8.12 9.89
N PHE A 291 -3.07 -8.98 9.33
CA PHE A 291 -4.05 -8.57 8.32
C PHE A 291 -5.29 -8.11 9.09
N LEU A 292 -5.44 -6.79 9.26
CA LEU A 292 -6.69 -6.21 9.75
C LEU A 292 -7.75 -6.45 8.67
N LEU A 293 -8.60 -7.46 8.89
CA LEU A 293 -9.74 -7.74 8.05
C LEU A 293 -10.87 -6.75 8.43
N ASN A 294 -10.65 -5.48 8.09
CA ASN A 294 -11.68 -4.49 7.73
C ASN A 294 -11.04 -3.11 7.46
N ILE A 295 -10.25 -3.02 6.38
CA ILE A 295 -10.57 -2.02 5.35
C ILE A 295 -11.16 -2.82 4.20
N LEU A 296 -12.29 -3.46 4.50
CA LEU A 296 -13.30 -3.87 3.55
C LEU A 296 -14.44 -2.89 3.77
N VAL A 297 -14.37 -1.73 3.11
CA VAL A 297 -15.39 -0.69 3.27
C VAL A 297 -16.66 -1.21 2.59
N PHE A 298 -17.60 -1.71 3.40
CA PHE A 298 -18.96 -1.99 2.96
C PHE A 298 -19.66 -0.67 2.69
N TRP A 299 -19.96 -0.39 1.42
CA TRP A 299 -20.79 0.74 1.03
C TRP A 299 -22.25 0.26 0.95
N GLU A 300 -23.02 0.45 2.03
CA GLU A 300 -24.48 0.28 1.96
C GLU A 300 -25.10 1.39 1.10
N SER A 301 -25.98 0.99 0.17
CA SER A 301 -26.66 1.92 -0.72
C SER A 301 -27.76 2.67 0.04
N CYS A 302 -27.66 4.00 0.09
CA CYS A 302 -28.74 4.86 0.56
C CYS A 302 -29.89 4.84 -0.48
N PRO A 303 -31.13 4.47 -0.10
CA PRO A 303 -32.26 4.50 -1.02
C PRO A 303 -32.84 5.91 -1.03
N GLN A 304 -32.37 6.76 -1.95
CA GLN A 304 -33.16 7.72 -2.73
C GLN A 304 -32.21 8.63 -3.51
N GLY A 305 -32.51 8.79 -4.80
CA GLY A 305 -31.69 9.56 -5.73
C GLY A 305 -31.51 11.01 -5.28
N SER A 306 -30.25 11.44 -5.16
CA SER A 306 -29.86 12.81 -5.45
C SER A 306 -28.34 12.91 -5.62
N LEU A 307 -27.96 13.47 -6.77
CA LEU A 307 -26.68 14.06 -7.16
C LEU A 307 -25.38 13.27 -6.91
N PHE A 308 -24.90 12.68 -8.01
CA PHE A 308 -23.48 12.53 -8.32
C PHE A 308 -22.66 13.76 -7.88
N LYS A 309 -21.76 13.57 -6.90
CA LYS A 309 -20.50 14.34 -6.83
C LYS A 309 -19.36 13.34 -6.82
N SER A 310 -18.90 13.08 -8.04
CA SER A 310 -17.74 12.28 -8.40
C SER A 310 -16.52 12.71 -7.57
N ILE A 311 -16.05 11.86 -6.65
CA ILE A 311 -14.61 11.81 -6.37
C ILE A 311 -14.03 11.03 -7.54
N LYS A 312 -13.61 11.74 -8.59
CA LYS A 312 -12.79 11.17 -9.65
C LYS A 312 -11.48 10.73 -9.02
N LEU A 313 -11.34 9.45 -8.70
CA LEU A 313 -10.04 8.81 -8.65
C LEU A 313 -9.80 8.23 -10.05
N PRO A 314 -8.79 8.74 -10.79
CA PRO A 314 -8.37 8.12 -12.04
C PRO A 314 -7.76 6.74 -11.73
N TYR A 315 -7.61 5.91 -12.77
CA TYR A 315 -7.07 4.53 -12.76
C TYR A 315 -8.12 3.42 -12.65
N PHE A 316 -8.78 3.20 -13.79
CA PHE A 316 -9.42 1.95 -14.18
C PHE A 316 -8.39 1.04 -14.88
N TYR A 317 -8.44 -0.25 -14.60
CA TYR A 317 -8.13 -1.29 -15.59
C TYR A 317 -9.47 -1.88 -16.04
N GLN A 318 -9.70 -1.89 -17.36
CA GLN A 318 -10.72 -2.70 -18.04
C GLN A 318 -10.24 -4.14 -18.17
#